data_AF-A0A4Q7M4V9-F1
#
_entry.id   AF-A0A4Q7M4V9-F1
#
_cell.length_a   1.000
_cell.length_b   1.000
_cell.length_c   1.000
_cell.angle_alpha   90.00
_cell.angle_beta   90.00
_cell.angle_gamma   90.00
#
_symmetry.space_group_name_H-M   'P 1'
#
loop_
_entity.id
_entity.type
_entity.pdbx_description
1 polymer ?
#
loop_
_entity_poly.entity_id
_entity_poly.type
_entity_poly.pdbx_seq_one_letter_code
_entity_poly.pdbx_strand_id
1 'polypeptide(L)'
;MRRPGAGQRVVSVGVLSLVVVGGCAGPEAEPAATLHDEVAWVDGNQPSGPDEDDPRVVAVRRYDILVKASNNELNFTDPRLAQVATSEWIDVKAHRARRDIESGRFSLWEGPNDMTLVAIDHDGDEVIMCSRLPTRWTWDDDESAVAEKSRDSGEFEYDTYELVQQDGRWLVESFRADYGPGDGPCDPGPNVAFGAFTTQPDLGVLGTLSPDDVVARSER
;
A
#
# COMPACT_ATOMS: atom_id res chain seq x y z
N MET A 1 7.94 28.27 -67.03
CA MET A 1 9.23 28.92 -67.36
C MET A 1 9.55 30.01 -66.35
N ARG A 2 10.43 29.75 -65.38
CA ARG A 2 11.59 30.58 -64.95
C ARG A 2 12.14 29.99 -63.65
N ARG A 3 13.47 29.95 -63.62
CA ARG A 3 14.37 29.28 -62.67
C ARG A 3 14.77 30.27 -61.53
N PRO A 4 15.62 29.85 -60.56
CA PRO A 4 15.59 30.22 -59.15
C PRO A 4 16.42 31.46 -58.81
N GLY A 5 16.25 31.97 -57.58
CA GLY A 5 17.14 32.97 -56.95
C GLY A 5 17.56 32.51 -55.57
N ALA A 6 18.86 32.26 -55.41
CA ALA A 6 19.54 31.91 -54.18
C ALA A 6 19.89 33.16 -53.34
N GLY A 7 20.20 32.95 -52.06
CA GLY A 7 20.82 33.91 -51.14
C GLY A 7 19.86 34.30 -50.01
N GLN A 8 20.20 34.27 -48.73
CA GLN A 8 21.51 34.28 -48.08
C GLN A 8 21.31 33.74 -46.66
N ARG A 9 22.26 32.93 -46.17
CA ARG A 9 22.38 32.61 -44.75
C ARG A 9 22.84 33.87 -44.00
N VAL A 10 22.14 34.21 -42.93
CA VAL A 10 22.69 35.02 -41.84
C VAL A 10 22.63 34.16 -40.58
N VAL A 11 23.82 33.90 -40.04
CA VAL A 11 24.06 33.22 -38.77
C VAL A 11 23.83 34.26 -37.67
N SER A 12 22.89 33.98 -36.77
CA SER A 12 22.71 34.75 -35.54
C SER A 12 22.97 33.81 -34.37
N VAL A 13 24.20 33.88 -33.84
CA VAL A 13 24.56 33.33 -32.53
C VAL A 13 23.94 34.24 -31.48
N GLY A 14 22.79 33.84 -30.97
CA GLY A 14 22.14 34.47 -29.82
C GLY A 14 22.47 33.69 -28.56
N VAL A 15 23.59 34.02 -27.92
CA VAL A 15 23.85 33.66 -26.53
C VAL A 15 22.91 34.50 -25.68
N LEU A 16 21.92 33.90 -25.02
CA LEU A 16 21.17 34.56 -23.97
C LEU A 16 20.97 33.63 -22.77
N SER A 17 21.85 33.85 -21.81
CA SER A 17 21.55 33.93 -20.38
C SER A 17 20.84 32.74 -19.73
N LEU A 18 21.65 31.81 -19.23
CA LEU A 18 21.30 30.98 -18.08
C LEU A 18 20.95 31.92 -16.90
N VAL A 19 19.66 32.03 -16.58
CA VAL A 19 19.25 32.51 -15.27
C VAL A 19 19.45 31.33 -14.32
N VAL A 20 20.57 31.33 -13.59
CA VAL A 20 20.73 30.49 -12.41
C VAL A 20 19.81 31.08 -11.35
N VAL A 21 18.58 30.56 -11.27
CA VAL A 21 17.75 30.78 -10.10
C VAL A 21 18.44 30.01 -8.97
N GLY A 22 19.13 30.73 -8.11
CA GLY A 22 19.59 30.22 -6.83
C GLY A 22 18.37 29.86 -5.98
N GLY A 23 17.84 28.67 -6.19
CA GLY A 23 16.98 28.01 -5.23
C GLY A 23 17.86 27.51 -4.09
N CYS A 24 17.57 27.92 -2.87
CA CYS A 24 18.10 27.27 -1.68
C CYS A 24 17.82 25.77 -1.82
N ALA A 25 18.87 24.99 -2.13
CA ALA A 25 18.81 23.55 -2.02
C ALA A 25 18.65 23.24 -0.54
N GLY A 26 17.39 23.11 -0.09
CA GLY A 26 17.10 22.26 1.05
C GLY A 26 17.68 20.86 0.77
N PRO A 27 17.86 20.02 1.81
CA PRO A 27 18.32 18.65 1.59
C PRO A 27 17.48 18.04 0.47
N GLU A 28 18.17 17.60 -0.58
CA GLU A 28 17.58 16.93 -1.72
C GLU A 28 16.79 15.77 -1.13
N ALA A 29 15.45 15.84 -1.18
CA ALA A 29 14.60 14.85 -0.54
C ALA A 29 15.05 13.48 -1.06
N GLU A 30 15.49 12.61 -0.15
CA GLU A 30 15.89 11.26 -0.54
C GLU A 30 14.74 10.65 -1.34
N PRO A 31 15.03 10.00 -2.48
CA PRO A 31 13.99 9.38 -3.28
C PRO A 31 13.24 8.42 -2.38
N ALA A 32 11.92 8.61 -2.27
CA ALA A 32 11.08 7.78 -1.43
C ALA A 32 11.35 6.29 -1.75
N ALA A 33 11.48 5.47 -0.71
CA ALA A 33 11.78 4.05 -0.85
C ALA A 33 10.84 3.41 -1.88
N THR A 34 11.41 2.60 -2.77
CA THR A 34 10.60 1.91 -3.79
C THR A 34 9.71 0.89 -3.08
N LEU A 35 8.38 0.96 -3.27
CA LEU A 35 7.54 -0.08 -2.66
C LEU A 35 7.74 -1.42 -3.36
N HIS A 36 8.15 -2.41 -2.57
CA HIS A 36 8.24 -3.80 -2.96
C HIS A 36 6.90 -4.50 -2.65
N ASP A 37 6.04 -4.62 -3.67
CA ASP A 37 4.66 -5.09 -3.54
C ASP A 37 4.36 -6.38 -4.34
N GLU A 38 5.38 -7.00 -4.93
CA GLU A 38 5.24 -8.25 -5.65
C GLU A 38 4.99 -9.42 -4.67
N VAL A 39 4.00 -10.25 -4.98
CA VAL A 39 3.56 -11.36 -4.12
C VAL A 39 3.86 -12.70 -4.79
N ALA A 40 4.62 -13.55 -4.10
CA ALA A 40 4.74 -14.97 -4.40
C ALA A 40 3.58 -15.74 -3.77
N TRP A 41 2.73 -16.32 -4.61
CA TRP A 41 1.59 -17.14 -4.19
C TRP A 41 2.00 -18.60 -4.01
N VAL A 42 1.57 -19.22 -2.92
CA VAL A 42 1.85 -20.63 -2.63
C VAL A 42 1.25 -21.51 -3.73
N ASP A 43 2.08 -22.39 -4.29
CA ASP A 43 1.75 -23.26 -5.44
C ASP A 43 1.25 -22.51 -6.69
N GLY A 44 1.47 -21.19 -6.77
CA GLY A 44 0.94 -20.33 -7.83
C GLY A 44 -0.56 -20.03 -7.72
N ASN A 45 -1.21 -20.40 -6.61
CA ASN A 45 -2.64 -20.22 -6.39
C ASN A 45 -2.94 -18.77 -5.99
N GLN A 46 -3.28 -17.94 -6.99
CA GLN A 46 -3.82 -16.60 -6.76
C GLN A 46 -5.24 -16.66 -6.22
N PRO A 47 -5.73 -15.59 -5.57
CA PRO A 47 -7.12 -15.50 -5.18
C PRO A 47 -8.05 -15.75 -6.37
N SER A 48 -9.04 -16.61 -6.17
CA SER A 48 -9.96 -17.03 -7.22
C SER A 48 -11.31 -17.42 -6.62
N GLY A 49 -12.37 -17.20 -7.38
CA GLY A 49 -13.74 -17.39 -6.91
C GLY A 49 -14.73 -16.57 -7.73
N PRO A 50 -16.03 -16.68 -7.40
CA PRO A 50 -17.04 -15.78 -7.94
C PRO A 50 -16.68 -14.32 -7.64
N ASP A 51 -16.92 -13.43 -8.60
CA ASP A 51 -16.80 -11.98 -8.46
C ASP A 51 -15.40 -11.46 -8.07
N GLU A 52 -14.34 -12.28 -8.16
CA GLU A 52 -12.95 -11.84 -7.96
C GLU A 52 -12.47 -10.84 -9.01
N ASP A 53 -13.15 -10.78 -10.16
CA ASP A 53 -12.93 -9.78 -11.21
C ASP A 53 -13.79 -8.51 -11.03
N ASP A 54 -14.65 -8.45 -10.00
CA ASP A 54 -15.40 -7.25 -9.67
C ASP A 54 -14.42 -6.10 -9.33
N PRO A 55 -14.55 -4.90 -9.94
CA PRO A 55 -13.67 -3.78 -9.70
C PRO A 55 -13.49 -3.38 -8.22
N ARG A 56 -14.49 -3.62 -7.37
CA ARG A 56 -14.43 -3.36 -5.92
C ARG A 56 -13.52 -4.35 -5.22
N VAL A 57 -13.65 -5.64 -5.55
CA VAL A 57 -12.81 -6.71 -5.00
C VAL A 57 -11.36 -6.52 -5.41
N VAL A 58 -11.13 -6.18 -6.68
CA VAL A 58 -9.81 -5.81 -7.20
C VAL A 58 -9.21 -4.63 -6.44
N ALA A 59 -10.00 -3.59 -6.15
CA ALA A 59 -9.55 -2.43 -5.37
C ALA A 59 -9.14 -2.82 -3.94
N VAL A 60 -9.96 -3.62 -3.24
CA VAL A 60 -9.65 -4.10 -1.88
C VAL A 60 -8.37 -4.92 -1.84
N ARG A 61 -8.22 -5.93 -2.72
CA ARG A 61 -7.03 -6.78 -2.75
C ARG A 61 -5.77 -5.97 -3.05
N ARG A 62 -5.87 -5.03 -4.00
CA ARG A 62 -4.74 -4.18 -4.35
C ARG A 62 -4.38 -3.20 -3.25
N TYR A 63 -5.37 -2.64 -2.57
CA TYR A 63 -5.18 -1.82 -1.37
C TYR A 63 -4.45 -2.61 -0.27
N ASP A 64 -4.88 -3.85 0.03
CA ASP A 64 -4.27 -4.66 1.08
C ASP A 64 -2.78 -4.94 0.83
N ILE A 65 -2.43 -5.26 -0.41
CA ILE A 65 -1.04 -5.42 -0.86
C ILE A 65 -0.26 -4.11 -0.67
N LEU A 66 -0.77 -3.01 -1.22
CA LEU A 66 -0.04 -1.74 -1.24
C LEU A 66 0.10 -1.13 0.15
N VAL A 67 -0.91 -1.23 1.01
CA VAL A 67 -0.83 -0.65 2.37
C VAL A 67 0.18 -1.39 3.23
N LYS A 68 0.30 -2.72 3.09
CA LYS A 68 1.30 -3.51 3.83
C LYS A 68 2.71 -3.31 3.28
N ALA A 69 2.87 -3.22 1.95
CA ALA A 69 4.15 -2.84 1.35
C ALA A 69 4.57 -1.42 1.80
N SER A 70 3.64 -0.47 1.81
CA SER A 70 3.87 0.90 2.31
C SER A 70 4.25 0.93 3.78
N ASN A 71 3.64 0.07 4.59
CA ASN A 71 4.00 -0.09 5.99
C ASN A 71 5.43 -0.65 6.12
N ASN A 72 5.78 -1.68 5.36
CA ASN A 72 7.13 -2.26 5.40
C ASN A 72 8.23 -1.28 5.01
N GLU A 73 7.96 -0.40 4.04
CA GLU A 73 8.90 0.60 3.52
C GLU A 73 8.74 1.98 4.18
N LEU A 74 7.79 2.13 5.12
CA LEU A 74 7.40 3.39 5.75
C LEU A 74 7.06 4.53 4.75
N ASN A 75 6.65 4.18 3.53
CA ASN A 75 6.39 5.12 2.45
C ASN A 75 4.91 5.14 2.06
N PHE A 76 4.17 6.14 2.54
CA PHE A 76 2.76 6.38 2.25
C PHE A 76 2.53 7.45 1.18
N THR A 77 3.58 7.82 0.44
CA THR A 77 3.51 8.81 -0.65
C THR A 77 3.55 8.19 -2.04
N ASP A 78 3.67 6.86 -2.15
CA ASP A 78 3.67 6.18 -3.45
C ASP A 78 2.36 6.47 -4.21
N PRO A 79 2.43 6.95 -5.46
CA PRO A 79 1.25 7.34 -6.23
C PRO A 79 0.30 6.17 -6.53
N ARG A 80 0.73 4.92 -6.38
CA ARG A 80 -0.13 3.74 -6.52
C ARG A 80 -1.16 3.62 -5.41
N LEU A 81 -0.88 4.13 -4.20
CA LEU A 81 -1.86 4.15 -3.11
C LEU A 81 -3.09 4.98 -3.47
N ALA A 82 -2.90 6.14 -4.11
CA ALA A 82 -3.98 7.01 -4.57
C ALA A 82 -4.83 6.40 -5.70
N GLN A 83 -4.47 5.22 -6.21
CA GLN A 83 -5.28 4.48 -7.18
C GLN A 83 -6.26 3.51 -6.52
N VAL A 84 -6.11 3.24 -5.22
CA VAL A 84 -6.88 2.21 -4.50
C VAL A 84 -7.41 2.64 -3.15
N ALA A 85 -7.00 3.80 -2.63
CA ALA A 85 -7.48 4.36 -1.38
C ALA A 85 -7.66 5.88 -1.48
N THR A 86 -8.58 6.42 -0.68
CA THR A 86 -8.77 7.86 -0.55
C THR A 86 -7.55 8.52 0.10
N SER A 87 -7.36 9.82 -0.14
CA SER A 87 -6.22 10.53 0.45
C SER A 87 -6.28 10.56 1.97
N GLU A 88 -7.47 10.83 2.51
CA GLU A 88 -7.74 10.85 3.94
C GLU A 88 -7.39 9.52 4.59
N TRP A 89 -7.78 8.41 3.96
CA TRP A 89 -7.50 7.09 4.49
C TRP A 89 -6.01 6.72 4.49
N ILE A 90 -5.29 7.10 3.43
CA ILE A 90 -3.83 6.93 3.38
C ILE A 90 -3.16 7.72 4.52
N ASP A 91 -3.62 8.93 4.79
CA ASP A 91 -3.07 9.78 5.84
C ASP A 91 -3.37 9.18 7.24
N VAL A 92 -4.55 8.58 7.43
CA VAL A 92 -4.88 7.79 8.64
C VAL A 92 -3.91 6.63 8.83
N LYS A 93 -3.54 5.91 7.75
CA LYS A 93 -2.58 4.80 7.83
C LYS A 93 -1.16 5.27 8.17
N ALA A 94 -0.71 6.36 7.55
CA ALA A 94 0.59 6.95 7.87
C ALA A 94 0.65 7.41 9.34
N HIS A 95 -0.40 8.09 9.82
CA HIS A 95 -0.49 8.53 11.21
C HIS A 95 -0.52 7.35 12.19
N ARG A 96 -1.19 6.25 11.83
CA ARG A 96 -1.17 5.02 12.64
C ARG A 96 0.22 4.41 12.70
N ALA A 97 0.93 4.30 11.57
CA ALA A 97 2.31 3.80 11.55
C ALA A 97 3.22 4.59 12.51
N ARG A 98 3.15 5.94 12.48
CA ARG A 98 3.88 6.81 13.42
C ARG A 98 3.59 6.50 14.88
N ARG A 99 2.30 6.37 15.23
CA ARG A 99 1.87 6.07 16.59
C ARG A 99 2.31 4.67 17.05
N ASP A 100 2.26 3.70 16.15
CA ASP A 100 2.67 2.34 16.44
C ASP A 100 4.19 2.29 16.67
N ILE A 101 5.00 3.04 15.90
CA ILE A 101 6.44 3.23 16.17
C ILE A 101 6.67 3.92 17.52
N GLU A 102 5.98 5.04 17.78
CA GLU A 102 6.10 5.79 19.04
C GLU A 102 5.78 4.93 20.28
N SER A 103 4.82 4.01 20.14
CA SER A 103 4.43 3.09 21.21
C SER A 103 5.24 1.79 21.27
N GLY A 104 6.22 1.60 20.38
CA GLY A 104 7.02 0.37 20.31
C GLY A 104 6.25 -0.86 19.83
N ARG A 105 5.12 -0.66 19.14
CA ARG A 105 4.21 -1.74 18.67
C ARG A 105 4.10 -1.81 17.16
N PHE A 106 5.04 -1.20 16.45
CA PHE A 106 5.07 -1.26 15.00
C PHE A 106 5.33 -2.69 14.52
N SER A 107 4.62 -3.10 13.47
CA SER A 107 4.78 -4.43 12.88
C SER A 107 5.23 -4.34 11.43
N LEU A 108 6.09 -5.27 11.03
CA LEU A 108 6.39 -5.57 9.63
C LEU A 108 5.62 -6.83 9.19
N TRP A 109 5.30 -6.92 7.90
CA TRP A 109 4.40 -7.95 7.36
C TRP A 109 5.09 -8.83 6.33
N GLU A 110 4.82 -10.14 6.40
CA GLU A 110 5.32 -11.14 5.45
C GLU A 110 4.74 -10.96 4.03
N GLY A 111 3.50 -10.47 3.93
CA GLY A 111 2.72 -10.44 2.70
C GLY A 111 1.37 -9.73 2.88
N PRO A 112 0.42 -9.89 1.94
CA PRO A 112 -0.99 -9.51 2.11
C PRO A 112 -1.71 -10.42 3.11
N ASN A 113 -2.93 -10.03 3.52
CA ASN A 113 -3.84 -10.92 4.25
C ASN A 113 -4.22 -12.12 3.36
N ASP A 114 -4.37 -13.27 4.00
CA ASP A 114 -5.01 -14.43 3.39
C ASP A 114 -6.52 -14.13 3.36
N MET A 115 -7.12 -13.91 2.18
CA MET A 115 -8.50 -13.39 2.06
C MET A 115 -9.35 -14.17 1.07
N THR A 116 -10.59 -14.48 1.47
CA THR A 116 -11.66 -14.96 0.59
C THR A 116 -12.81 -13.96 0.58
N LEU A 117 -13.38 -13.67 -0.59
CA LEU A 117 -14.59 -12.85 -0.70
C LEU A 117 -15.79 -13.54 -0.04
N VAL A 118 -16.48 -12.83 0.85
CA VAL A 118 -17.72 -13.30 1.48
C VAL A 118 -18.92 -12.71 0.77
N ALA A 119 -18.93 -11.38 0.64
CA ALA A 119 -20.03 -10.65 0.04
C ALA A 119 -19.57 -9.30 -0.51
N ILE A 120 -20.34 -8.81 -1.46
CA ILE A 120 -20.33 -7.42 -1.89
C ILE A 120 -21.71 -6.89 -1.52
N ASP A 121 -21.79 -5.84 -0.71
CA ASP A 121 -23.10 -5.32 -0.32
C ASP A 121 -23.85 -4.76 -1.53
N HIS A 122 -25.17 -4.93 -1.52
CA HIS A 122 -26.04 -4.61 -2.64
C HIS A 122 -26.29 -3.10 -2.81
N ASP A 123 -26.13 -2.30 -1.76
CA ASP A 123 -26.10 -0.83 -1.88
C ASP A 123 -24.78 -0.35 -2.51
N GLY A 124 -23.77 -1.24 -2.57
CA GLY A 124 -22.72 -1.26 -3.58
C GLY A 124 -21.38 -0.70 -3.14
N ASP A 125 -21.28 -0.18 -1.91
CA ASP A 125 -20.12 0.51 -1.34
C ASP A 125 -19.36 -0.31 -0.29
N GLU A 126 -19.81 -1.51 0.07
CA GLU A 126 -19.07 -2.39 0.99
C GLU A 126 -18.61 -3.70 0.33
N VAL A 127 -17.41 -4.14 0.72
CA VAL A 127 -16.88 -5.47 0.40
C VAL A 127 -16.49 -6.15 1.71
N ILE A 128 -17.07 -7.33 1.94
CA ILE A 128 -16.82 -8.15 3.13
C ILE A 128 -15.88 -9.28 2.74
N MET A 129 -14.73 -9.34 3.40
CA MET A 129 -13.72 -10.38 3.25
C MET A 129 -13.69 -11.27 4.50
N CYS A 130 -13.50 -12.57 4.32
CA CYS A 130 -13.04 -13.45 5.38
C CYS A 130 -11.52 -13.46 5.30
N SER A 131 -10.85 -12.85 6.28
CA SER A 131 -9.41 -12.59 6.22
C SER A 131 -8.67 -13.19 7.39
N ARG A 132 -7.39 -13.48 7.18
CA ARG A 132 -6.44 -13.75 8.24
C ARG A 132 -5.18 -12.95 7.99
N LEU A 133 -4.65 -12.36 9.06
CA LEU A 133 -3.36 -11.68 9.00
C LEU A 133 -2.24 -12.67 8.60
N PRO A 134 -1.30 -12.26 7.73
CA PRO A 134 -0.11 -13.04 7.46
C PRO A 134 0.81 -13.01 8.67
N THR A 135 1.97 -13.66 8.59
CA THR A 135 2.98 -13.50 9.64
C THR A 135 3.33 -12.02 9.79
N ARG A 136 3.34 -11.55 11.04
CA ARG A 136 3.81 -10.21 11.39
C ARG A 136 4.90 -10.27 12.44
N TRP A 137 5.88 -9.38 12.31
CA TRP A 137 6.98 -9.25 13.25
C TRP A 137 6.92 -7.92 13.97
N THR A 138 7.09 -7.95 15.28
CA THR A 138 7.22 -6.76 16.14
C THR A 138 8.56 -6.78 16.84
N TRP A 139 9.00 -5.62 17.31
CA TRP A 139 10.14 -5.55 18.23
C TRP A 139 9.72 -6.07 19.60
N ASP A 140 10.57 -6.89 20.21
CA ASP A 140 10.43 -7.32 21.60
C ASP A 140 11.45 -6.61 22.50
N ASP A 141 11.17 -6.53 23.80
CA ASP A 141 12.01 -5.90 24.81
C ASP A 141 13.39 -6.58 24.94
N ASP A 142 13.51 -7.84 24.50
CA ASP A 142 14.76 -8.60 24.41
C ASP A 142 15.64 -8.19 23.20
N GLU A 143 15.40 -7.00 22.63
CA GLU A 143 16.12 -6.41 21.50
C GLU A 143 16.15 -7.30 20.24
N SER A 144 15.03 -7.97 19.96
CA SER A 144 14.91 -8.82 18.78
C SER A 144 13.53 -8.75 18.14
N ALA A 145 13.47 -9.01 16.84
CA ALA A 145 12.21 -9.15 16.13
C ALA A 145 11.58 -10.51 16.46
N VAL A 146 10.34 -10.51 16.92
CA VAL A 146 9.58 -11.71 17.23
C VAL A 146 8.34 -11.81 16.35
N ALA A 147 8.00 -13.03 15.93
CA ALA A 147 6.75 -13.27 15.23
C ALA A 147 5.60 -13.25 16.23
N GLU A 148 4.80 -12.17 16.24
CA GLU A 148 3.72 -11.97 17.21
C GLU A 148 2.47 -12.79 16.87
N LYS A 149 2.17 -12.88 15.56
CA LYS A 149 1.16 -13.79 15.02
C LYS A 149 1.78 -14.51 13.85
N SER A 150 1.94 -15.82 13.99
CA SER A 150 2.27 -16.67 12.85
C SER A 150 1.00 -16.88 12.02
N ARG A 151 1.16 -17.00 10.70
CA ARG A 151 0.07 -17.40 9.80
C ARG A 151 -0.65 -18.68 10.31
N ASP A 152 0.08 -19.58 10.95
CA ASP A 152 -0.43 -20.86 11.44
C ASP A 152 -1.25 -20.76 12.74
N SER A 153 -1.20 -19.62 13.43
CA SER A 153 -1.87 -19.41 14.74
C SER A 153 -3.05 -18.43 14.68
N GLY A 154 -3.30 -17.80 13.54
CA GLY A 154 -4.38 -16.82 13.37
C GLY A 154 -5.72 -17.46 13.03
N GLU A 155 -6.79 -16.96 13.65
CA GLU A 155 -8.17 -17.22 13.24
C GLU A 155 -8.56 -16.31 12.07
N PHE A 156 -9.50 -16.75 11.24
CA PHE A 156 -10.07 -15.93 10.18
C PHE A 156 -11.19 -15.03 10.75
N GLU A 157 -11.15 -13.74 10.44
CA GLU A 157 -12.06 -12.71 10.92
C GLU A 157 -12.79 -12.06 9.73
N TYR A 158 -13.95 -11.45 10.00
CA TYR A 158 -14.65 -10.68 8.97
C TYR A 158 -14.04 -9.28 8.90
N ASP A 159 -13.61 -8.90 7.72
CA ASP A 159 -13.11 -7.56 7.41
C ASP A 159 -14.07 -6.86 6.46
N THR A 160 -14.65 -5.74 6.90
CA THR A 160 -15.53 -4.90 6.10
C THR A 160 -14.71 -3.72 5.55
N TYR A 161 -14.67 -3.61 4.23
CA TYR A 161 -14.06 -2.49 3.51
C TYR A 161 -15.17 -1.59 2.99
N GLU A 162 -15.15 -0.32 3.39
CA GLU A 162 -16.02 0.71 2.82
C GLU A 162 -15.29 1.35 1.63
N LEU A 163 -15.99 1.48 0.51
CA LEU A 163 -15.46 1.98 -0.75
C LEU A 163 -16.26 3.16 -1.27
N VAL A 164 -15.56 4.07 -1.93
CA VAL A 164 -16.16 5.19 -2.67
C VAL A 164 -15.76 5.12 -4.14
N GLN A 165 -16.68 5.46 -5.03
CA GLN A 165 -16.35 5.60 -6.45
C GLN A 165 -15.92 7.05 -6.76
N GLN A 166 -14.68 7.22 -7.21
CA GLN A 166 -14.11 8.52 -7.61
C GLN A 166 -13.41 8.39 -8.96
N ASP A 167 -13.71 9.32 -9.88
CA ASP A 167 -13.15 9.34 -11.24
C ASP A 167 -13.27 7.99 -11.98
N GLY A 168 -14.39 7.28 -11.79
CA GLY A 168 -14.65 5.98 -12.41
C GLY A 168 -13.86 4.81 -11.80
N ARG A 169 -13.25 4.98 -10.62
CA ARG A 169 -12.49 3.96 -9.90
C ARG A 169 -13.06 3.76 -8.50
N TRP A 170 -13.00 2.53 -8.01
CA TRP A 170 -13.32 2.22 -6.62
C TRP A 170 -12.09 2.41 -5.74
N LEU A 171 -12.26 3.14 -4.64
CA LEU A 171 -11.21 3.44 -3.67
C LEU A 171 -11.68 3.01 -2.29
N VAL A 172 -10.80 2.39 -1.52
CA VAL A 172 -11.03 2.12 -0.10
C VAL A 172 -11.04 3.43 0.67
N GLU A 173 -12.14 3.72 1.35
CA GLU A 173 -12.32 4.88 2.22
C GLU A 173 -12.06 4.52 3.67
N SER A 174 -12.46 3.34 4.10
CA SER A 174 -12.29 2.89 5.47
C SER A 174 -12.18 1.37 5.56
N PHE A 175 -11.79 0.89 6.74
CA PHE A 175 -11.65 -0.52 7.07
C PHE A 175 -12.11 -0.74 8.50
N ARG A 176 -12.90 -1.79 8.67
CA ARG A 176 -13.29 -2.28 9.99
C ARG A 176 -13.09 -3.78 10.06
N ALA A 177 -12.28 -4.19 11.04
CA ALA A 177 -12.27 -5.57 11.49
C ALA A 177 -13.50 -5.79 12.37
N ASP A 178 -14.40 -6.65 11.93
CA ASP A 178 -15.60 -7.01 12.65
C ASP A 178 -15.45 -8.42 13.25
N TYR A 179 -15.62 -8.49 14.56
CA TYR A 179 -16.19 -9.69 15.15
C TYR A 179 -17.68 -9.62 14.82
N GLY A 180 -18.08 -10.29 13.72
CA GLY A 180 -19.45 -10.25 13.22
C GLY A 180 -20.49 -10.53 14.32
N PRO A 181 -21.75 -10.07 14.17
CA PRO A 181 -22.75 -10.15 15.22
C PRO A 181 -23.16 -11.61 15.51
N GLY A 182 -22.44 -12.28 16.42
CA GLY A 182 -22.88 -13.50 17.10
C GLY A 182 -22.00 -14.76 17.00
N ASP A 183 -21.05 -14.87 16.07
CA ASP A 183 -20.41 -16.15 15.74
C ASP A 183 -18.89 -16.02 15.64
N GLY A 184 -18.16 -17.10 15.96
CA GLY A 184 -16.70 -17.17 15.98
C GLY A 184 -16.03 -16.96 14.60
N PRO A 185 -14.83 -17.51 14.36
CA PRO A 185 -14.09 -17.24 13.12
C PRO A 185 -14.91 -17.55 11.87
N CYS A 186 -14.72 -16.75 10.82
CA CYS A 186 -15.33 -17.02 9.52
C CYS A 186 -14.66 -18.25 8.87
N ASP A 187 -15.41 -19.00 8.05
CA ASP A 187 -14.86 -20.09 7.25
C ASP A 187 -14.40 -19.53 5.90
N PRO A 188 -13.08 -19.51 5.59
CA PRO A 188 -12.57 -18.99 4.33
C PRO A 188 -12.86 -19.92 3.14
N GLY A 189 -13.40 -21.12 3.38
CA GLY A 189 -13.65 -22.11 2.34
C GLY A 189 -12.38 -22.68 1.70
N PRO A 190 -12.52 -23.47 0.62
CA PRO A 190 -11.39 -24.22 0.03
C PRO A 190 -10.46 -23.38 -0.87
N ASN A 191 -10.85 -22.15 -1.23
CA ASN A 191 -10.18 -21.35 -2.26
C ASN A 191 -9.32 -20.21 -1.68
N VAL A 192 -8.99 -20.26 -0.40
CA VAL A 192 -8.12 -19.26 0.21
C VAL A 192 -6.72 -19.32 -0.40
N ALA A 193 -6.25 -18.17 -0.88
CA ALA A 193 -4.92 -18.01 -1.44
C ALA A 193 -3.96 -17.48 -0.38
N PHE A 194 -2.77 -18.07 -0.33
CA PHE A 194 -1.69 -17.70 0.59
C PHE A 194 -0.55 -17.05 -0.19
N GLY A 195 -0.08 -15.88 0.27
CA GLY A 195 0.96 -15.13 -0.43
C GLY A 195 1.95 -14.46 0.52
N ALA A 196 3.20 -14.34 0.08
CA ALA A 196 4.24 -13.57 0.76
C ALA A 196 4.88 -12.59 -0.22
N PHE A 197 5.39 -11.45 0.26
CA PHE A 197 6.17 -10.55 -0.57
C PHE A 197 7.44 -11.23 -1.07
N THR A 198 7.78 -11.04 -2.34
CA THR A 198 9.03 -11.60 -2.92
C THR A 198 10.28 -11.00 -2.28
N THR A 199 10.19 -9.72 -1.90
CA THR A 199 11.18 -9.03 -1.07
C THR A 199 10.64 -8.93 0.35
N GLN A 200 11.25 -9.64 1.28
CA GLN A 200 10.88 -9.57 2.70
C GLN A 200 11.41 -8.28 3.34
N PRO A 201 10.68 -7.70 4.30
CA PRO A 201 11.12 -6.48 4.98
C PRO A 201 12.39 -6.74 5.80
N ASP A 202 13.23 -5.71 5.95
CA ASP A 202 14.40 -5.78 6.82
C ASP A 202 13.95 -5.72 8.29
N LEU A 203 13.94 -6.86 8.98
CA LEU A 203 13.53 -6.94 10.38
C LEU A 203 14.49 -6.22 11.34
N GLY A 204 15.73 -5.94 10.91
CA GLY A 204 16.72 -5.23 11.70
C GLY A 204 16.33 -3.79 12.03
N VAL A 205 15.43 -3.19 11.25
CA VAL A 205 15.00 -1.80 11.44
C VAL A 205 14.07 -1.64 12.63
N LEU A 206 13.35 -2.69 13.05
CA LEU A 206 12.30 -2.61 14.09
C LEU A 206 12.79 -2.02 15.42
N GLY A 207 14.08 -2.24 15.77
CA GLY A 207 14.70 -1.69 16.98
C GLY A 207 15.24 -0.27 16.84
N THR A 208 15.21 0.30 15.64
CA THR A 208 15.82 1.61 15.32
C THR A 208 14.85 2.61 14.73
N LEU A 209 13.58 2.24 14.51
CA LEU A 209 12.58 3.12 13.90
C LEU A 209 12.27 4.35 14.75
N SER A 210 12.10 5.49 14.08
CA SER A 210 11.57 6.74 14.60
C SER A 210 10.25 7.08 13.88
N PRO A 211 9.27 7.74 14.53
CA PRO A 211 8.08 8.24 13.84
C PRO A 211 8.40 9.16 12.64
N ASP A 212 9.57 9.82 12.67
CA ASP A 212 10.03 10.70 11.59
C ASP A 212 10.47 9.93 10.32
N ASP A 213 10.71 8.63 10.42
CA ASP A 213 11.03 7.77 9.27
C ASP A 213 9.81 7.52 8.36
N VAL A 214 8.60 7.82 8.86
CA VAL A 214 7.36 7.68 8.09
C VAL A 214 7.23 8.80 7.07
N VAL A 215 7.48 8.46 5.81
CA VAL A 215 7.28 9.34 4.65
C VAL A 215 5.79 9.41 4.34
N ALA A 216 5.19 10.56 4.65
CA ALA A 216 3.78 10.85 4.42
C ALA A 216 3.62 12.21 3.76
N ARG A 217 2.42 12.48 3.21
CA ARG A 217 2.09 13.83 2.76
C ARG A 217 2.20 14.79 3.95
N SER A 218 2.87 15.92 3.74
CA SER A 218 2.98 16.97 4.74
C SER A 218 1.58 17.49 5.08
N GLU A 219 1.20 17.39 6.36
CA GLU A 219 -0.02 18.00 6.90
C GLU A 219 0.03 19.51 6.61
N ARG A 220 -0.96 20.03 5.87
CA ARG A 220 -1.08 21.46 5.56
C ARG A 220 -2.06 22.14 6.50
#